data_AF-A0A7V6C6S6-F1
#
_entry.id   AF-A0A7V6C6S6-F1
#
_cell.length_a   1.000
_cell.length_b   1.000
_cell.length_c   1.000
_cell.angle_alpha   90.00
_cell.angle_beta   90.00
_cell.angle_gamma   90.00
#
_symmetry.space_group_name_H-M   'P 1'
#
loop_
_entity.id
_entity.type
_entity.pdbx_description
1 polymer ?
#
loop_
_entity_poly.entity_id
_entity_poly.type
_entity_poly.pdbx_seq_one_letter_code
_entity_poly.pdbx_strand_id
1 'polypeptide(L)'
;MDAEPVSLDPHVQLSGGMLQYSHMVFDPLVQWTKTMDLEPRLALRWERIDEKTIRFYLRQGVKFHSGNLFTAKDVKWAVERLKKSRDFKGLFEPFEGVNIIDDYTCDLVTRKPYSLVLNMATYIFPMDSAFYTGTDETGNPKDAIVKTGPSFALNNESGTGKYRVITREQGVETLFEAFEEYRDTESPGIVDKIVLTPIKNDAAYVPLHWQNLSWAGKKNLNIEPIVNVMNFPYIGDLVID
;
A
#
# COMPACT_ATOMS: atom_id res chain seq x y z
N MET A 1 -5.23 -6.93 -7.76
CA MET A 1 -4.80 -5.55 -8.01
C MET A 1 -5.27 -5.23 -9.41
N ASP A 2 -6.04 -4.16 -9.60
CA ASP A 2 -6.78 -3.97 -10.86
C ASP A 2 -6.07 -3.01 -11.84
N ALA A 3 -4.94 -2.44 -11.43
CA ALA A 3 -4.04 -1.62 -12.24
C ALA A 3 -2.62 -1.65 -11.68
N GLU A 4 -1.63 -1.49 -12.55
CA GLU A 4 -0.22 -1.33 -12.15
C GLU A 4 -0.03 -0.05 -11.30
N PRO A 5 0.78 -0.09 -10.23
CA PRO A 5 1.09 1.11 -9.47
C PRO A 5 1.89 2.09 -10.33
N VAL A 6 1.46 3.36 -10.33
CA VAL A 6 2.16 4.41 -11.09
C VAL A 6 3.51 4.79 -10.48
N SER A 7 3.69 4.51 -9.18
CA SER A 7 4.90 4.76 -8.39
C SER A 7 5.01 3.74 -7.26
N LEU A 8 6.21 3.52 -6.74
CA LEU A 8 6.42 2.76 -5.51
C LEU A 8 6.31 3.63 -4.24
N ASP A 9 6.11 4.96 -4.39
CA ASP A 9 5.85 5.87 -3.28
C ASP A 9 4.34 5.93 -2.96
N PRO A 10 3.90 5.44 -1.78
CA PRO A 10 2.48 5.42 -1.41
C PRO A 10 1.89 6.82 -1.23
N HIS A 11 2.70 7.87 -1.07
CA HIS A 11 2.24 9.24 -0.83
C HIS A 11 2.15 10.09 -2.11
N VAL A 12 2.47 9.54 -3.29
CA VAL A 12 2.46 10.29 -4.57
C VAL A 12 1.05 10.50 -5.12
N GLN A 13 0.17 9.49 -5.02
CA GLN A 13 -1.17 9.57 -5.60
C GLN A 13 -2.20 8.84 -4.75
N LEU A 14 -3.34 9.50 -4.52
CA LEU A 14 -4.50 8.89 -3.88
C LEU A 14 -5.41 8.25 -4.94
N SER A 15 -5.20 6.96 -5.21
CA SER A 15 -6.03 6.18 -6.14
C SER A 15 -6.25 4.76 -5.62
N GLY A 16 -7.30 4.08 -6.10
CA GLY A 16 -7.59 2.70 -5.71
C GLY A 16 -6.42 1.74 -5.97
N GLY A 17 -5.77 1.84 -7.14
CA GLY A 17 -4.60 1.03 -7.49
C GLY A 17 -3.40 1.29 -6.57
N MET A 18 -3.11 2.56 -6.27
CA MET A 18 -2.04 2.92 -5.33
C MET A 18 -2.33 2.46 -3.91
N LEU A 19 -3.59 2.50 -3.45
CA LEU A 19 -3.98 1.98 -2.14
C LEU A 19 -3.88 0.45 -2.07
N GLN A 20 -4.26 -0.27 -3.14
CA GLN A 20 -4.07 -1.71 -3.24
C GLN A 20 -2.58 -2.09 -3.14
N TYR A 21 -1.72 -1.38 -3.89
CA TYR A 21 -0.27 -1.52 -3.79
C TYR A 21 0.24 -1.20 -2.37
N SER A 22 -0.23 -0.10 -1.78
CA SER A 22 0.17 0.32 -0.43
C SER A 22 -0.15 -0.76 0.59
N HIS A 23 -1.31 -1.42 0.52
CA HIS A 23 -1.66 -2.54 1.41
C HIS A 23 -0.90 -3.85 1.15
N MET A 24 -0.16 -3.95 0.05
CA MET A 24 0.73 -5.10 -0.21
C MET A 24 2.13 -4.87 0.35
N VAL A 25 2.66 -3.66 0.15
CA VAL A 25 4.06 -3.32 0.44
C VAL A 25 4.23 -2.60 1.78
N PHE A 26 3.20 -1.91 2.24
CA PHE A 26 3.20 -1.15 3.50
C PHE A 26 2.03 -1.61 4.39
N ASP A 27 2.12 -1.34 5.69
CA ASP A 27 0.97 -1.42 6.58
C ASP A 27 0.54 -0.01 7.02
N PRO A 28 -0.77 0.26 7.13
CA PRO A 28 -1.25 1.49 7.74
C PRO A 28 -1.17 1.41 9.27
N LEU A 29 -1.42 2.53 9.96
CA LEU A 29 -1.62 2.49 11.42
C LEU A 29 -2.83 1.63 11.82
N VAL A 30 -3.94 1.81 11.10
CA VAL A 30 -5.20 1.09 11.29
C VAL A 30 -5.81 0.76 9.93
N GLN A 31 -6.68 -0.25 9.85
CA GLN A 31 -7.31 -0.67 8.59
C GLN A 31 -8.81 -0.86 8.73
N TRP A 32 -9.54 -0.68 7.62
CA TRP A 32 -10.93 -1.06 7.49
C TRP A 32 -11.12 -2.57 7.39
N THR A 33 -12.01 -3.13 8.21
CA THR A 33 -12.48 -4.50 8.07
C THR A 33 -13.46 -4.61 6.90
N LYS A 34 -13.82 -5.85 6.54
CA LYS A 34 -14.89 -6.11 5.57
C LYS A 34 -16.25 -5.59 6.02
N THR A 35 -16.46 -5.39 7.32
CA THR A 35 -17.69 -4.87 7.93
C THR A 35 -17.67 -3.35 8.11
N MET A 36 -16.64 -2.65 7.57
CA MET A 36 -16.45 -1.21 7.73
C MET A 36 -16.18 -0.76 9.17
N ASP A 37 -15.62 -1.66 9.98
CA ASP A 37 -15.06 -1.33 11.29
C ASP A 37 -13.56 -1.03 11.16
N LEU A 38 -12.97 -0.42 12.19
CA LEU A 38 -11.54 -0.16 12.24
C LEU A 38 -10.83 -1.20 13.10
N GLU A 39 -9.79 -1.82 12.55
CA GLU A 39 -8.96 -2.81 13.23
C GLU A 39 -7.50 -2.36 13.40
N PRO A 40 -6.81 -2.84 14.44
CA PRO A 40 -5.37 -2.63 14.65
C PRO A 40 -4.49 -3.10 13.48
N ARG A 41 -3.55 -2.26 13.05
CA ARG A 41 -2.44 -2.64 12.17
C ARG A 41 -1.12 -2.28 12.81
N LEU A 42 -0.35 -1.31 12.32
CA LEU A 42 0.89 -0.90 13.00
C LEU A 42 0.63 -0.30 14.38
N ALA A 43 -0.54 0.31 14.59
CA ALA A 43 -1.03 0.64 15.92
C ALA A 43 -1.78 -0.57 16.51
N LEU A 44 -1.32 -1.05 17.67
CA LEU A 44 -1.97 -2.10 18.48
C LEU A 44 -3.29 -1.63 19.08
N ARG A 45 -3.32 -0.39 19.54
CA ARG A 45 -4.48 0.26 20.13
C ARG A 45 -4.30 1.77 20.07
N TRP A 46 -5.39 2.48 20.32
CA TRP A 46 -5.40 3.94 20.42
C TRP A 46 -6.36 4.38 21.52
N GLU A 47 -6.15 5.59 22.02
CA GLU A 47 -7.01 6.22 23.02
C GLU A 47 -7.16 7.71 22.74
N ARG A 48 -8.32 8.26 23.07
CA ARG A 48 -8.56 9.69 22.99
C ARG A 48 -8.11 10.35 24.29
N ILE A 49 -7.07 11.17 24.20
CA ILE A 49 -6.50 11.88 25.36
C ILE A 49 -7.30 13.14 25.66
N ASP A 50 -7.72 13.84 24.59
CA ASP A 50 -8.56 15.04 24.67
C ASP A 50 -9.36 15.24 23.36
N GLU A 51 -10.01 16.39 23.18
CA GLU A 51 -10.82 16.67 21.99
C GLU A 51 -10.01 16.70 20.67
N LYS A 52 -8.70 16.95 20.73
CA LYS A 52 -7.79 17.14 19.60
C LYS A 52 -6.72 16.04 19.47
N THR A 53 -6.52 15.24 20.50
CA THR A 53 -5.38 14.33 20.59
C THR A 53 -5.84 12.87 20.65
N ILE A 54 -5.37 12.06 19.70
CA ILE A 54 -5.43 10.60 19.75
C ILE A 54 -4.02 10.07 19.96
N ARG A 55 -3.83 9.24 21.00
CA ARG A 55 -2.59 8.52 21.25
C ARG A 55 -2.65 7.15 20.58
N PHE A 56 -1.59 6.80 19.85
CA PHE A 56 -1.38 5.48 19.26
C PHE A 56 -0.26 4.74 20.00
N TYR A 57 -0.50 3.46 20.25
CA TYR A 57 0.48 2.51 20.77
C TYR A 57 0.89 1.57 19.65
N LEU A 58 2.16 1.62 19.27
CA LEU A 58 2.69 0.97 18.08
C LEU A 58 3.19 -0.44 18.39
N ARG A 59 3.17 -1.31 17.38
CA ARG A 59 3.78 -2.64 17.45
C ARG A 59 5.30 -2.51 17.57
N GLN A 60 5.86 -3.30 18.47
CA GLN A 60 7.31 -3.42 18.64
C GLN A 60 7.86 -4.53 17.75
N GLY A 61 9.14 -4.43 17.39
CA GLY A 61 9.85 -5.46 16.61
C GLY A 61 9.43 -5.57 15.13
N VAL A 62 8.57 -4.67 14.64
CA VAL A 62 8.23 -4.62 13.22
C VAL A 62 9.43 -4.09 12.44
N LYS A 63 9.80 -4.79 11.37
CA LYS A 63 10.87 -4.41 10.46
C LYS A 63 10.32 -3.87 9.16
N PHE A 64 11.02 -2.90 8.60
CA PHE A 64 10.91 -2.53 7.20
C PHE A 64 11.64 -3.56 6.32
N HIS A 65 11.34 -3.55 5.02
CA HIS A 65 12.01 -4.41 4.04
C HIS A 65 13.53 -4.19 3.96
N SER A 66 14.02 -3.01 4.36
CA SER A 66 15.46 -2.72 4.50
C SER A 66 16.13 -3.42 5.69
N GLY A 67 15.35 -3.94 6.64
CA GLY A 67 15.80 -4.45 7.95
C GLY A 67 15.78 -3.43 9.09
N ASN A 68 15.53 -2.15 8.81
CA ASN A 68 15.36 -1.12 9.85
C ASN A 68 14.12 -1.40 10.71
N LEU A 69 14.14 -0.95 11.97
CA LEU A 69 12.99 -1.07 12.87
C LEU A 69 11.99 0.07 12.67
N PHE A 70 10.71 -0.27 12.67
CA PHE A 70 9.60 0.68 12.68
C PHE A 70 9.43 1.32 14.07
N THR A 71 9.31 2.66 14.11
CA THR A 71 9.12 3.46 15.32
C THR A 71 8.16 4.64 15.11
N ALA A 72 7.83 5.34 16.20
CA ALA A 72 7.07 6.59 16.19
C ALA A 72 7.69 7.69 15.31
N LYS A 73 9.00 7.63 15.05
CA LYS A 73 9.69 8.59 14.16
C LYS A 73 9.20 8.45 12.72
N ASP A 74 8.98 7.22 12.26
CA ASP A 74 8.51 6.91 10.91
C ASP A 74 7.06 7.36 10.72
N VAL A 75 6.23 7.23 11.76
CA VAL A 75 4.86 7.77 11.77
C VAL A 75 4.87 9.29 11.62
N LYS A 76 5.66 9.98 12.44
CA LYS A 76 5.80 11.43 12.36
C LYS A 76 6.30 11.87 10.99
N TRP A 77 7.33 11.20 10.47
CA TRP A 77 7.91 11.49 9.16
C TRP A 77 6.89 11.32 8.03
N ALA A 78 6.12 10.23 8.06
CA ALA A 78 5.07 9.96 7.08
C ALA A 78 3.96 11.03 7.10
N VAL A 79 3.49 11.44 8.28
CA VAL A 79 2.47 12.50 8.40
C VAL A 79 2.99 13.84 7.88
N GLU A 80 4.25 14.19 8.15
CA GLU A 80 4.86 15.42 7.61
C GLU A 80 5.04 15.36 6.08
N ARG A 81 5.29 14.19 5.50
CA ARG A 81 5.27 14.00 4.03
C ARG A 81 3.86 14.13 3.46
N LEU A 82 2.85 13.51 4.08
CA LEU A 82 1.46 13.56 3.63
C LEU A 82 0.93 15.00 3.58
N LYS A 83 1.31 15.84 4.54
CA LYS A 83 1.01 17.28 4.57
C LYS A 83 1.62 18.07 3.41
N LYS A 84 2.68 17.55 2.77
CA LYS A 84 3.35 18.14 1.60
C LYS A 84 2.89 17.53 0.27
N SER A 85 2.31 16.33 0.29
CA SER A 85 1.84 15.65 -0.92
C SER A 85 0.73 16.43 -1.61
N ARG A 86 0.82 16.58 -2.93
CA ARG A 86 -0.21 17.29 -3.72
C ARG A 86 -1.60 16.66 -3.60
N ASP A 87 -1.66 15.34 -3.54
CA ASP A 87 -2.90 14.57 -3.56
C ASP A 87 -3.45 14.35 -2.12
N PHE A 88 -2.59 14.32 -1.09
CA PHE A 88 -3.01 14.08 0.30
C PHE A 88 -3.10 15.34 1.17
N LYS A 89 -2.41 16.44 0.86
CA LYS A 89 -2.33 17.62 1.76
C LYS A 89 -3.67 18.16 2.25
N GLY A 90 -4.72 18.06 1.42
CA GLY A 90 -6.07 18.51 1.79
C GLY A 90 -6.69 17.66 2.89
N LEU A 91 -6.45 16.34 2.88
CA LEU A 91 -6.92 15.42 3.92
C LEU A 91 -6.16 15.61 5.24
N PHE A 92 -4.91 16.06 5.15
CA PHE A 92 -4.03 16.24 6.31
C PHE A 92 -3.99 17.70 6.83
N GLU A 93 -4.74 18.63 6.23
CA GLU A 93 -4.89 20.01 6.69
C GLU A 93 -5.47 20.13 8.12
N PRO A 94 -6.37 19.25 8.59
CA PRO A 94 -6.82 19.32 9.99
C PRO A 94 -5.76 18.96 11.03
N PHE A 95 -4.63 18.35 10.64
CA PHE A 95 -3.63 17.79 11.54
C PHE A 95 -2.47 18.74 11.79
N GLU A 96 -2.27 19.10 13.05
CA GLU A 96 -1.10 19.86 13.48
C GLU A 96 0.18 19.06 13.23
N GLY A 97 0.19 17.79 13.64
CA GLY A 97 1.30 16.87 13.41
C GLY A 97 1.29 15.71 14.39
N VAL A 98 2.47 15.11 14.57
CA VAL A 98 2.69 14.00 15.49
C VAL A 98 3.70 14.38 16.56
N ASN A 99 3.30 14.23 17.83
CA ASN A 99 4.18 14.34 18.98
C ASN A 99 4.65 12.94 19.39
N ILE A 100 5.96 12.76 19.50
CA ILE A 100 6.55 11.48 19.90
C ILE A 100 6.62 11.48 21.42
N ILE A 101 6.04 10.46 22.06
CA ILE A 101 6.12 10.25 23.51
C ILE A 101 7.30 9.33 23.83
N ASP A 102 7.39 8.22 23.09
CA ASP A 102 8.53 7.29 23.09
C ASP A 102 8.60 6.59 21.72
N ASP A 103 9.53 5.64 21.55
CA ASP A 103 9.76 4.96 20.27
C ASP A 103 8.54 4.18 19.75
N TYR A 104 7.58 3.83 20.63
CA TYR A 104 6.38 3.06 20.29
C TYR A 104 5.08 3.72 20.74
N THR A 105 5.12 5.00 21.12
CA THR A 105 3.95 5.78 21.51
C THR A 105 4.01 7.15 20.88
N CYS A 106 2.96 7.53 20.16
CA CYS A 106 2.87 8.86 19.55
C CYS A 106 1.46 9.42 19.59
N ASP A 107 1.37 10.74 19.69
CA ASP A 107 0.12 11.50 19.74
C ASP A 107 -0.10 12.19 18.39
N LEU A 108 -1.20 11.87 17.73
CA LEU A 108 -1.66 12.55 16.53
C LEU A 108 -2.58 13.71 16.95
N VAL A 109 -2.14 14.94 16.67
CA VAL A 109 -2.76 16.16 17.16
C VAL A 109 -3.45 16.89 16.03
N THR A 110 -4.70 17.30 16.25
CA THR A 110 -5.48 18.11 15.31
C THR A 110 -5.55 19.57 15.73
N ARG A 111 -5.68 20.47 14.75
CA ARG A 111 -5.80 21.92 14.99
C ARG A 111 -7.09 22.28 15.74
N LYS A 112 -8.16 21.51 15.51
CA LYS A 112 -9.50 21.65 16.10
C LYS A 112 -10.07 20.25 16.39
N PRO A 113 -11.10 20.13 17.25
CA PRO A 113 -11.78 18.85 17.43
C PRO A 113 -12.19 18.23 16.10
N TYR A 114 -11.72 17.01 15.85
CA TYR A 114 -11.91 16.31 14.59
C TYR A 114 -12.28 14.85 14.86
N SER A 115 -13.44 14.43 14.37
CA SER A 115 -14.01 13.10 14.64
C SER A 115 -13.42 12.02 13.72
N LEU A 116 -12.92 12.38 12.54
CA LEU A 116 -12.44 11.46 11.52
C LEU A 116 -10.94 11.12 11.66
N VAL A 117 -10.34 11.37 12.83
CA VAL A 117 -8.90 11.10 13.05
C VAL A 117 -8.54 9.65 12.73
N LEU A 118 -9.35 8.69 13.17
CA LEU A 118 -9.09 7.27 12.93
C LEU A 118 -9.33 6.88 11.45
N ASN A 119 -10.33 7.47 10.79
CA ASN A 119 -10.54 7.30 9.36
C ASN A 119 -9.33 7.82 8.55
N MET A 120 -8.73 8.93 8.98
CA MET A 120 -7.53 9.46 8.31
C MET A 120 -6.29 8.61 8.60
N ALA A 121 -6.23 7.96 9.76
CA ALA A 121 -5.14 7.05 10.11
C ALA A 121 -5.08 5.80 9.21
N THR A 122 -6.13 5.47 8.45
CA THR A 122 -6.08 4.41 7.42
C THR A 122 -5.26 4.79 6.19
N TYR A 123 -4.95 6.08 6.01
CA TYR A 123 -4.08 6.58 4.93
C TYR A 123 -2.65 6.84 5.39
N ILE A 124 -2.35 6.67 6.68
CA ILE A 124 -1.01 6.81 7.21
C ILE A 124 -0.33 5.47 7.05
N PHE A 125 0.43 5.31 5.96
CA PHE A 125 1.36 4.20 5.71
C PHE A 125 2.77 4.68 6.08
N PRO A 126 3.29 4.36 7.28
CA PRO A 126 4.65 4.72 7.64
C PRO A 126 5.64 4.11 6.65
N MET A 127 6.64 4.91 6.29
CA MET A 127 7.75 4.49 5.43
C MET A 127 9.04 4.59 6.24
N ASP A 128 10.05 3.83 5.82
CA ASP A 128 11.37 3.79 6.47
C ASP A 128 12.09 5.14 6.37
N SER A 129 11.95 5.98 7.39
CA SER A 129 12.48 7.34 7.34
C SER A 129 14.00 7.36 7.17
N ALA A 130 14.72 6.35 7.66
CA ALA A 130 16.17 6.23 7.50
C ALA A 130 16.54 5.89 6.05
N PHE A 131 15.83 4.97 5.40
CA PHE A 131 16.05 4.58 4.00
C PHE A 131 15.82 5.72 3.02
N TYR A 132 14.80 6.55 3.28
CA TYR A 132 14.43 7.69 2.44
C TYR A 132 15.14 9.00 2.82
N THR A 133 15.98 9.03 3.85
CA THR A 133 16.75 10.23 4.21
C THR A 133 18.01 10.35 3.35
N GLY A 134 18.35 11.59 2.98
CA GLY A 134 19.55 11.93 2.21
C GLY A 134 19.27 12.16 0.73
N THR A 135 20.31 12.06 -0.09
CA THR A 135 20.25 12.29 -1.54
C THR A 135 20.48 11.00 -2.32
N ASP A 136 19.85 10.88 -3.47
CA ASP A 136 20.13 9.83 -4.44
C ASP A 136 21.41 10.11 -5.26
N GLU A 137 21.74 9.21 -6.17
CA GLU A 137 22.93 9.30 -7.03
C GLU A 137 22.90 10.52 -7.97
N THR A 138 21.72 11.09 -8.20
CA THR A 138 21.51 12.28 -9.04
C THR A 138 21.54 13.58 -8.23
N GLY A 139 21.76 13.49 -6.92
CA GLY A 139 21.79 14.64 -6.00
C GLY A 139 20.41 15.13 -5.57
N ASN A 140 19.33 14.42 -5.93
CA ASN A 140 17.98 14.78 -5.52
C ASN A 140 17.64 14.18 -4.15
N PRO A 141 16.79 14.84 -3.33
CA PRO A 141 16.34 14.26 -2.06
C PRO A 141 15.58 12.95 -2.28
N LYS A 142 15.96 11.91 -1.55
CA LYS A 142 15.32 10.58 -1.65
C LYS A 142 13.85 10.57 -1.22
N ASP A 143 13.47 11.52 -0.36
CA ASP A 143 12.12 11.69 0.16
C ASP A 143 11.24 12.61 -0.70
N ALA A 144 11.70 13.04 -1.88
CA ALA A 144 10.94 13.90 -2.77
C ALA A 144 9.67 13.20 -3.29
N ILE A 145 8.53 13.88 -3.15
CA ILE A 145 7.23 13.39 -3.67
C ILE A 145 7.08 13.89 -5.12
N VAL A 146 7.40 13.03 -6.08
CA VAL A 146 7.41 13.34 -7.51
C VAL A 146 6.38 12.49 -8.24
N LYS A 147 5.38 13.14 -8.84
CA LYS A 147 4.30 12.46 -9.57
C LYS A 147 4.68 12.08 -11.00
N THR A 148 5.52 12.90 -11.63
CA THR A 148 5.97 12.74 -13.01
C THR A 148 7.47 13.01 -13.08
N GLY A 149 8.22 12.10 -13.68
CA GLY A 149 9.69 12.16 -13.73
C GLY A 149 10.36 11.24 -12.71
N PRO A 150 11.69 11.14 -12.76
CA PRO A 150 12.44 10.23 -11.91
C PRO A 150 12.45 10.71 -10.45
N SER A 151 12.38 9.76 -9.52
CA SER A 151 12.70 9.96 -8.10
C SER A 151 13.20 8.65 -7.51
N PHE A 152 13.91 8.73 -6.38
CA PHE A 152 14.35 7.54 -5.67
C PHE A 152 13.17 6.61 -5.32
N ALA A 153 12.11 7.17 -4.72
CA ALA A 153 10.92 6.42 -4.31
C ALA A 153 10.03 5.94 -5.49
N LEU A 154 10.33 6.34 -6.74
CA LEU A 154 9.67 5.79 -7.92
C LEU A 154 10.05 4.33 -8.15
N ASN A 155 11.28 3.96 -7.82
CA ASN A 155 11.89 2.67 -8.15
C ASN A 155 12.44 1.92 -6.92
N ASN A 156 12.39 2.52 -5.73
CA ASN A 156 12.89 1.93 -4.50
C ASN A 156 11.85 2.05 -3.40
N GLU A 157 11.59 0.94 -2.74
CA GLU A 157 10.66 0.85 -1.63
C GLU A 157 11.27 0.22 -0.37
N SER A 158 10.79 0.69 0.78
CA SER A 158 11.04 0.06 2.07
C SER A 158 9.79 0.25 2.94
N GLY A 159 8.93 -0.76 2.93
CA GLY A 159 7.68 -0.81 3.68
C GLY A 159 7.70 -1.91 4.75
N THR A 160 6.62 -2.02 5.52
CA THR A 160 6.46 -3.07 6.55
C THR A 160 5.55 -4.21 6.13
N GLY A 161 5.01 -4.14 4.91
CA GLY A 161 3.99 -5.05 4.41
C GLY A 161 4.54 -6.44 4.08
N LYS A 162 3.62 -7.33 3.73
CA LYS A 162 3.89 -8.74 3.43
C LYS A 162 4.71 -8.99 2.17
N TYR A 163 4.77 -8.03 1.24
CA TYR A 163 5.45 -8.18 -0.03
C TYR A 163 6.47 -7.07 -0.26
N ARG A 164 7.65 -7.41 -0.79
CA ARG A 164 8.63 -6.45 -1.32
C ARG A 164 8.67 -6.51 -2.84
N VAL A 165 9.02 -5.41 -3.49
CA VAL A 165 9.18 -5.34 -4.95
C VAL A 165 10.60 -5.76 -5.29
N ILE A 166 10.74 -6.65 -6.27
CA ILE A 166 12.04 -7.16 -6.70
C ILE A 166 12.45 -6.53 -8.02
N THR A 167 11.50 -6.43 -8.93
CA THR A 167 11.68 -5.73 -10.18
C THR A 167 10.41 -4.97 -10.51
N ARG A 168 10.60 -3.80 -11.13
CA ARG A 168 9.53 -3.03 -11.73
C ARG A 168 9.99 -2.49 -13.06
N GLU A 169 9.40 -3.00 -14.12
CA GLU A 169 9.51 -2.48 -15.47
C GLU A 169 8.17 -1.88 -15.87
N GLN A 170 8.12 -0.54 -15.88
CA GLN A 170 6.85 0.16 -16.04
C GLN A 170 6.15 -0.21 -17.35
N GLY A 171 4.90 -0.67 -17.26
CA GLY A 171 4.13 -1.11 -18.42
C GLY A 171 4.60 -2.46 -19.01
N VAL A 172 5.41 -3.23 -18.29
CA VAL A 172 5.87 -4.57 -18.71
C VAL A 172 5.57 -5.58 -17.61
N GLU A 173 6.16 -5.41 -16.42
CA GLU A 173 6.05 -6.36 -15.32
C GLU A 173 6.41 -5.70 -13.98
N THR A 174 5.72 -6.09 -12.91
CA THR A 174 6.18 -5.86 -11.54
C THR A 174 6.19 -7.18 -10.77
N LEU A 175 7.35 -7.56 -10.26
CA LEU A 175 7.53 -8.75 -9.45
C LEU A 175 7.55 -8.39 -7.97
N PHE A 176 6.72 -9.08 -7.20
CA PHE A 176 6.72 -9.03 -5.75
C PHE A 176 7.11 -10.39 -5.17
N GLU A 177 7.74 -10.37 -4.01
CA GLU A 177 7.99 -11.58 -3.23
C GLU A 177 7.62 -11.41 -1.77
N ALA A 178 7.28 -12.52 -1.12
CA ALA A 178 6.95 -12.54 0.30
C ALA A 178 8.15 -12.05 1.15
N PHE A 179 7.87 -11.19 2.12
CA PHE A 179 8.86 -10.76 3.10
C PHE A 179 8.88 -11.77 4.26
N GLU A 180 9.98 -12.52 4.38
CA GLU A 180 10.10 -13.61 5.36
C GLU A 180 9.96 -13.14 6.81
N GLU A 181 10.42 -11.91 7.12
CA GLU A 181 10.31 -11.33 8.45
C GLU A 181 8.97 -10.60 8.68
N TYR A 182 8.00 -10.79 7.79
CA TYR A 182 6.67 -10.23 7.97
C TYR A 182 6.00 -10.85 9.21
N ARG A 183 5.52 -9.98 10.10
CA ARG A 183 5.03 -10.32 11.45
C ARG A 183 3.87 -11.32 11.52
N ASP A 184 3.17 -11.56 10.43
CA ASP A 184 1.92 -12.33 10.37
C ASP A 184 2.10 -13.53 9.43
N THR A 185 3.03 -14.42 9.81
CA THR A 185 3.39 -15.64 9.06
C THR A 185 2.32 -16.74 9.14
N GLU A 186 1.39 -16.65 10.10
CA GLU A 186 0.29 -17.60 10.27
C GLU A 186 -0.98 -17.20 9.51
N SER A 187 -1.03 -16.02 8.88
CA SER A 187 -2.13 -15.63 8.01
C SER A 187 -2.18 -16.55 6.78
N PRO A 188 -3.24 -17.36 6.61
CA PRO A 188 -3.36 -18.23 5.45
C PRO A 188 -3.41 -17.37 4.17
N GLY A 189 -2.51 -17.65 3.22
CA GLY A 189 -2.56 -17.06 1.88
C GLY A 189 -1.52 -15.99 1.54
N ILE A 190 -0.41 -15.90 2.28
CA ILE A 190 0.80 -15.26 1.73
C ILE A 190 1.37 -16.22 0.67
N VAL A 191 1.49 -15.74 -0.56
CA VAL A 191 2.10 -16.52 -1.66
C VAL A 191 3.56 -16.10 -1.82
N ASP A 192 4.44 -17.01 -2.23
CA ASP A 192 5.87 -16.71 -2.30
C ASP A 192 6.19 -15.58 -3.29
N LYS A 193 5.50 -15.54 -4.43
CA LYS A 193 5.72 -14.59 -5.51
C LYS A 193 4.41 -14.13 -6.15
N ILE A 194 4.36 -12.86 -6.52
CA ILE A 194 3.27 -12.28 -7.31
C ILE A 194 3.90 -11.58 -8.51
N VAL A 195 3.49 -11.98 -9.71
CA VAL A 195 3.86 -11.33 -10.97
C VAL A 195 2.67 -10.51 -11.45
N LEU A 196 2.86 -9.21 -11.58
CA LEU A 196 1.86 -8.30 -12.13
C LEU A 196 2.27 -7.85 -13.52
N THR A 197 1.54 -8.35 -14.53
CA THR A 197 1.76 -7.98 -15.93
C THR A 197 0.64 -7.06 -16.39
N PRO A 198 0.89 -5.75 -16.63
CA PRO A 198 -0.11 -4.84 -17.18
C PRO A 198 -0.52 -5.25 -18.60
N ILE A 199 -1.82 -5.41 -18.82
CA ILE A 199 -2.38 -5.71 -20.13
C ILE A 199 -2.76 -4.38 -20.79
N LYS A 200 -2.06 -4.03 -21.89
CA LYS A 200 -2.19 -2.71 -22.56
C LYS A 200 -3.44 -2.55 -23.41
N ASN A 201 -4.01 -3.64 -23.91
CA ASN A 201 -5.23 -3.64 -24.71
C ASN A 201 -6.36 -4.27 -23.89
N ASP A 202 -7.60 -3.81 -24.08
CA ASP A 202 -8.83 -4.45 -23.59
C ASP A 202 -8.98 -5.86 -24.19
N ALA A 203 -8.15 -6.81 -23.78
CA ALA A 203 -8.24 -8.19 -24.19
C ALA A 203 -9.01 -8.97 -23.12
N ALA A 204 -10.08 -9.66 -23.53
CA ALA A 204 -10.74 -10.64 -22.69
C ALA A 204 -9.74 -11.75 -22.34
N TYR A 205 -9.53 -12.00 -21.04
CA TYR A 205 -8.74 -13.14 -20.57
C TYR A 205 -9.68 -14.29 -20.20
N VAL A 206 -9.39 -15.48 -20.73
CA VAL A 206 -10.06 -16.73 -20.36
C VAL A 206 -9.02 -17.65 -19.71
N PRO A 207 -9.10 -17.92 -18.39
CA PRO A 207 -8.14 -18.80 -17.73
C PRO A 207 -8.30 -20.24 -18.24
N LEU A 208 -7.21 -20.82 -18.72
CA LEU A 208 -7.14 -22.24 -19.05
C LEU A 208 -6.83 -23.03 -17.77
N HIS A 209 -7.77 -23.88 -17.38
CA HIS A 209 -7.61 -24.87 -16.32
C HIS A 209 -6.46 -25.83 -16.68
N TRP A 210 -5.24 -25.54 -16.21
CA TRP A 210 -4.29 -26.58 -15.76
C TRP A 210 -3.15 -26.06 -14.89
N GLN A 211 -2.99 -24.75 -14.68
CA GLN A 211 -2.15 -24.24 -13.59
C GLN A 211 -2.90 -23.09 -12.91
N ASN A 212 -2.91 -23.07 -11.58
CA ASN A 212 -3.50 -22.00 -10.78
C ASN A 212 -2.80 -20.66 -11.06
N LEU A 213 -3.15 -20.01 -12.15
CA LEU A 213 -2.67 -18.69 -12.53
C LEU A 213 -3.87 -17.89 -13.04
N SER A 214 -4.40 -17.06 -12.14
CA SER A 214 -5.28 -15.90 -12.40
C SER A 214 -6.78 -16.07 -12.17
N TRP A 215 -7.34 -15.22 -11.30
CA TRP A 215 -8.76 -14.93 -11.17
C TRP A 215 -8.98 -13.42 -11.35
N ALA A 216 -9.16 -12.96 -12.58
CA ALA A 216 -9.76 -11.66 -12.87
C ALA A 216 -10.37 -11.66 -14.28
N GLY A 217 -11.64 -11.30 -14.38
CA GLY A 217 -12.37 -11.04 -15.62
C GLY A 217 -13.35 -9.90 -15.39
N LYS A 218 -13.76 -9.17 -16.44
CA LYS A 218 -14.77 -8.10 -16.30
C LYS A 218 -16.11 -8.69 -15.84
N LYS A 219 -16.92 -7.91 -15.12
CA LYS A 219 -18.26 -8.34 -14.66
C LYS A 219 -19.23 -8.69 -15.80
N ASN A 220 -18.98 -8.17 -17.01
CA ASN A 220 -19.79 -8.42 -18.21
C ASN A 220 -19.18 -9.49 -19.14
N LEU A 221 -18.15 -10.22 -18.72
CA LEU A 221 -17.54 -11.28 -19.51
C LEU A 221 -18.43 -12.55 -19.43
N ASN A 222 -19.18 -12.82 -20.50
CA ASN A 222 -20.07 -13.98 -20.56
C ASN A 222 -19.36 -15.19 -21.17
N ILE A 223 -18.59 -15.94 -20.35
CA ILE A 223 -17.83 -17.11 -20.81
C ILE A 223 -18.66 -18.39 -20.91
N GLU A 224 -19.83 -18.44 -20.27
CA GLU A 224 -20.67 -19.64 -20.17
C GLU A 224 -21.00 -20.30 -21.52
N PRO A 225 -21.27 -19.55 -22.61
CA PRO A 225 -21.59 -20.17 -23.91
C PRO A 225 -20.42 -20.83 -24.63
N ILE A 226 -19.18 -20.49 -24.26
CA ILE A 226 -17.97 -20.93 -24.98
C ILE A 226 -17.16 -21.97 -24.21
N VAL A 227 -17.57 -22.35 -23.00
CA VAL A 227 -16.93 -23.45 -22.25
C VAL A 227 -17.68 -24.76 -22.46
N ASN A 228 -16.93 -25.84 -22.68
CA ASN A 228 -17.51 -27.18 -22.72
C ASN A 228 -17.79 -27.74 -21.32
N VAL A 229 -18.39 -28.93 -21.25
CA VAL A 229 -18.72 -29.63 -20.00
C VAL A 229 -17.51 -29.96 -19.11
N MET A 230 -16.28 -29.81 -19.62
CA MET A 230 -15.02 -29.95 -18.90
C MET A 230 -14.34 -28.60 -18.63
N ASN A 231 -15.03 -27.47 -18.81
CA ASN A 231 -14.52 -26.10 -18.67
C ASN A 231 -13.38 -25.73 -19.65
N PHE A 232 -13.28 -26.39 -20.81
CA PHE A 232 -12.37 -25.93 -21.87
C PHE A 232 -13.07 -24.92 -22.78
N PRO A 233 -12.45 -23.74 -23.03
CA PRO A 233 -13.02 -22.74 -23.91
C PRO A 233 -12.80 -23.08 -25.40
N TYR A 234 -13.86 -22.93 -26.20
CA TYR A 234 -13.81 -22.89 -27.66
C TYR A 234 -13.50 -21.46 -28.12
N ILE A 235 -12.21 -21.15 -28.23
CA ILE A 235 -11.72 -19.79 -28.53
C ILE A 235 -12.17 -19.28 -29.92
N GLY A 236 -12.53 -20.20 -30.83
CA GLY A 236 -13.04 -19.84 -32.17
C GLY A 236 -14.35 -19.04 -32.16
N ASP A 237 -15.12 -19.13 -31.08
CA ASP A 237 -16.44 -18.48 -30.94
C ASP A 237 -16.41 -17.29 -29.95
N LEU A 238 -15.23 -16.86 -29.50
CA LEU A 238 -15.09 -15.72 -28.58
C LEU A 238 -15.43 -14.42 -29.31
N VAL A 239 -16.57 -13.83 -28.97
CA VAL A 239 -16.96 -12.49 -29.40
C VAL A 239 -16.59 -11.48 -28.31
N ILE A 240 -15.83 -10.44 -28.68
CA ILE A 240 -15.50 -9.30 -27.83
C ILE A 240 -16.25 -8.10 -28.41
N ASP A 241 -17.28 -7.63 -27.70
CA ASP A 241 -18.02 -6.39 -28.01
C ASP A 241 -17.40 -5.17 -27.32
#